data_AF-A0A2K8P7P2-F1
#
_entry.id   AF-A0A2K8P7P2-F1
#
_cell.length_a   1.000
_cell.length_b   1.000
_cell.length_c   1.000
_cell.angle_alpha   90.00
_cell.angle_beta   90.00
_cell.angle_gamma   90.00
#
_symmetry.space_group_name_H-M   'P 1'
#
loop_
_entity.id
_entity.type
_entity.pdbx_description
1 polymer ?
#
loop_
_entity_poly.entity_id
_entity_poly.type
_entity_poly.pdbx_seq_one_letter_code
_entity_poly.pdbx_strand_id
1 'polypeptide(L)'
;MKKLLGLITAISLISTSTTSFYSINTNNKKENVILPEEKPNEQGENDVNNTKLIANDVINKIHSSAQKRTFKSFSEAQNEILNNKTKGTTISFENTLLSEGTIKNGMFNINIKLALEENFSWDNTSLENELTISTVISVDERTEIDDSQISSLFTPLSETIPATEEKVEHQRYYKTINNAIKTILKTQYNDGEILNVNIKDESIAHEVFINQEVTFLVEIILNEENKWNHSNQKELSTKQFEVTLKIDQRQEIKVGDIQQDIMAKIPLNEYNQRKFYSEKEALDAINNYSDISSLEVIKDKKISLQVESDSSILTNDPVYKKEYKIKATINDEKYKWSDETIESKTINLETIIDIRTEIKQADVEKKLSDALVNKKFNTEADLVNQVLQIETIDGSMITNVAVTQVNDDAKVTIQVILDAQHRWDDKDDNNLPKSFQIDSKIIDTRLSLSNVHKVLKTKFNEQKFKSTDEVKKFIEEIEIDGLLIKEVSITGNETEGWIIILELTPNEDYTWTDGTNKPTKVTLLGN
;
A
#
# COMPACT_ATOMS: atom_id res chain seq x y z
N MET A 1 -2.73 17.81 38.82
CA MET A 1 -4.01 18.28 39.40
C MET A 1 -4.17 17.65 40.77
N LYS A 2 -4.29 18.47 41.81
CA LYS A 2 -4.52 18.07 43.21
C LYS A 2 -6.03 18.06 43.50
N LYS A 3 -6.43 17.25 44.50
CA LYS A 3 -7.78 16.83 44.96
C LYS A 3 -8.12 15.44 44.39
N LEU A 4 -8.26 14.39 45.20
CA LEU A 4 -9.15 14.30 46.36
C LEU A 4 -8.57 13.44 47.52
N LEU A 5 -8.75 13.95 48.73
CA LEU A 5 -8.62 13.30 50.04
C LEU A 5 -9.66 12.19 50.21
N GLY A 6 -9.36 11.18 51.04
CA GLY A 6 -10.42 10.49 51.80
C GLY A 6 -10.03 9.17 52.45
N LEU A 7 -9.83 9.18 53.76
CA LEU A 7 -9.84 8.06 54.71
C LEU A 7 -8.70 7.04 54.63
N ILE A 8 -7.70 7.15 55.52
CA ILE A 8 -7.32 6.07 56.47
C ILE A 8 -6.73 6.72 57.74
N THR A 9 -7.56 6.94 58.76
CA THR A 9 -7.11 6.97 60.16
C THR A 9 -8.24 6.44 61.03
N ALA A 10 -8.13 5.19 61.47
CA ALA A 10 -8.68 4.69 62.74
C ALA A 10 -8.12 3.28 63.05
N ILE A 11 -7.04 3.27 63.81
CA ILE A 11 -6.74 2.41 64.97
C ILE A 11 -7.32 0.97 64.97
N SER A 12 -6.43 -0.02 64.94
CA SER A 12 -6.42 -1.07 65.97
C SER A 12 -5.02 -1.67 66.15
N LEU A 13 -4.27 -1.13 67.11
CA LEU A 13 -3.35 -1.95 67.89
C LEU A 13 -4.20 -2.98 68.63
N ILE A 14 -4.13 -4.24 68.23
CA ILE A 14 -4.49 -5.34 69.12
C ILE A 14 -3.20 -6.09 69.40
N SER A 15 -2.69 -5.82 70.60
CA SER A 15 -1.72 -6.62 71.30
C SER A 15 -2.12 -8.09 71.26
N THR A 16 -1.16 -8.95 70.93
CA THR A 16 -1.17 -10.35 71.34
C THR A 16 -1.22 -10.41 72.86
N SER A 17 -2.42 -10.55 73.41
CA SER A 17 -2.64 -11.00 74.78
C SER A 17 -3.61 -12.17 74.75
N THR A 18 -3.05 -13.36 74.90
CA THR A 18 -3.72 -14.56 75.34
C THR A 18 -4.39 -14.30 76.69
N THR A 19 -5.68 -13.97 76.68
CA THR A 19 -6.55 -14.09 77.86
C THR A 19 -7.95 -14.38 77.34
N SER A 20 -8.36 -15.64 77.51
CA SER A 20 -9.75 -16.07 77.44
C SER A 20 -10.59 -15.25 78.43
N PHE A 21 -11.45 -14.36 77.90
CA PHE A 21 -12.50 -13.75 78.68
C PHE A 21 -13.73 -14.63 78.62
N TYR A 22 -14.10 -15.19 79.76
CA TYR A 22 -15.42 -15.76 79.99
C TYR A 22 -16.42 -14.61 80.06
N SER A 23 -17.44 -14.64 79.21
CA SER A 23 -18.64 -13.83 79.40
C SER A 23 -19.82 -14.78 79.57
N ILE A 24 -20.15 -15.04 80.83
CA ILE A 24 -21.44 -15.60 81.21
C ILE A 24 -22.37 -14.39 81.34
N ASN A 25 -23.41 -14.32 80.51
CA ASN A 25 -24.45 -13.32 80.68
C ASN A 25 -25.37 -13.77 81.82
N THR A 26 -25.05 -13.38 83.05
CA THR A 26 -25.94 -13.52 84.21
C THR A 26 -26.44 -12.15 84.63
N ASN A 27 -27.74 -11.94 84.48
CA ASN A 27 -28.42 -10.87 85.19
C ASN A 27 -28.29 -11.10 86.71
N ASN A 28 -27.55 -10.20 87.35
CA ASN A 28 -27.69 -9.75 88.74
C ASN A 28 -27.75 -10.80 89.86
N LYS A 29 -26.58 -11.11 90.45
CA LYS A 29 -26.21 -10.66 91.81
C LYS A 29 -24.80 -11.13 92.15
N LYS A 30 -23.98 -10.19 92.63
CA LYS A 30 -22.69 -10.44 93.27
C LYS A 30 -22.88 -11.32 94.49
N GLU A 31 -22.25 -12.48 94.50
CA GLU A 31 -21.76 -13.12 95.73
C GLU A 31 -20.51 -13.94 95.38
N ASN A 32 -19.43 -13.66 96.09
CA ASN A 32 -18.19 -14.44 96.05
C ASN A 32 -18.50 -15.87 96.53
N VAL A 33 -18.27 -16.88 95.69
CA VAL A 33 -18.32 -18.27 96.15
C VAL A 33 -16.91 -18.68 96.60
N ILE A 34 -16.79 -18.90 97.90
CA ILE A 34 -15.66 -19.53 98.58
C ILE A 34 -15.82 -21.05 98.38
N LEU A 35 -14.77 -21.72 97.91
CA LEU A 35 -14.66 -23.19 97.88
C LEU A 35 -14.58 -23.73 99.32
N PRO A 36 -15.45 -24.65 99.78
CA PRO A 36 -15.23 -25.40 101.00
C PRO A 36 -14.34 -26.63 100.73
N GLU A 37 -13.38 -26.88 101.62
CA GLU A 37 -12.61 -28.12 101.71
C GLU A 37 -13.54 -29.31 102.05
N GLU A 38 -13.40 -30.40 101.29
CA GLU A 38 -14.03 -31.69 101.61
C GLU A 38 -13.27 -32.44 102.71
N LYS A 39 -14.02 -33.04 103.63
CA LYS A 39 -13.65 -34.28 104.30
C LYS A 39 -14.84 -35.26 104.33
N PRO A 40 -14.58 -36.57 104.32
CA PRO A 40 -15.44 -37.55 103.67
C PRO A 40 -16.46 -38.16 104.64
N ASN A 41 -17.55 -38.68 104.09
CA ASN A 41 -18.10 -39.94 104.58
C ASN A 41 -18.93 -40.69 103.53
N GLU A 42 -18.90 -42.00 103.70
CA GLU A 42 -19.17 -43.07 102.77
C GLU A 42 -20.65 -43.39 102.48
N GLN A 43 -20.79 -44.08 101.35
CA GLN A 43 -21.67 -45.23 101.04
C GLN A 43 -23.09 -45.01 100.51
N GLY A 44 -23.28 -45.53 99.29
CA GLY A 44 -24.57 -45.85 98.68
C GLY A 44 -24.48 -46.06 97.16
N GLU A 45 -23.75 -47.07 96.70
CA GLU A 45 -23.69 -47.53 95.30
C GLU A 45 -25.07 -47.99 94.80
N ASN A 46 -25.45 -47.51 93.61
CA ASN A 46 -26.05 -48.31 92.56
C ASN A 46 -25.48 -47.82 91.24
N ASP A 47 -24.40 -48.48 90.83
CA ASP A 47 -23.67 -48.27 89.58
C ASP A 47 -24.59 -48.53 88.38
N VAL A 48 -25.13 -47.45 87.81
CA VAL A 48 -25.13 -47.37 86.35
C VAL A 48 -23.67 -47.18 85.98
N ASN A 49 -23.12 -48.01 85.09
CA ASN A 49 -21.74 -47.95 84.62
C ASN A 49 -21.50 -46.62 83.89
N ASN A 50 -21.37 -45.54 84.66
CA ASN A 50 -21.46 -44.18 84.17
C ASN A 50 -20.05 -43.74 83.81
N THR A 51 -19.75 -43.72 82.52
CA THR A 51 -18.42 -43.34 82.06
C THR A 51 -18.26 -41.83 82.28
N LYS A 52 -17.33 -41.43 83.16
CA LYS A 52 -17.06 -40.01 83.43
C LYS A 52 -16.28 -39.37 82.28
N LEU A 53 -16.78 -38.24 81.77
CA LEU A 53 -16.09 -37.39 80.79
C LEU A 53 -15.54 -36.14 81.47
N ILE A 54 -14.30 -35.76 81.16
CA ILE A 54 -13.70 -34.50 81.62
C ILE A 54 -14.26 -33.37 80.76
N ALA A 55 -15.10 -32.50 81.35
CA ALA A 55 -15.80 -31.47 80.60
C ALA A 55 -14.84 -30.54 79.84
N ASN A 56 -13.72 -30.16 80.47
CA ASN A 56 -12.69 -29.32 79.85
C ASN A 56 -12.02 -29.98 78.63
N ASP A 57 -11.80 -31.29 78.64
CA ASP A 57 -11.18 -31.99 77.50
C ASP A 57 -12.13 -32.01 76.29
N VAL A 58 -13.42 -32.21 76.54
CA VAL A 58 -14.45 -32.16 75.49
C VAL A 58 -14.58 -30.75 74.91
N ILE A 59 -14.62 -29.73 75.76
CA ILE A 59 -14.65 -28.31 75.35
C ILE A 59 -13.40 -27.93 74.54
N ASN A 60 -12.21 -28.30 75.02
CA ASN A 60 -10.95 -28.02 74.34
C ASN A 60 -10.86 -28.72 72.99
N LYS A 61 -11.39 -29.95 72.86
CA LYS A 61 -11.44 -30.66 71.58
C LYS A 61 -12.36 -29.95 70.58
N ILE A 62 -13.52 -29.45 71.02
CA ILE A 62 -14.43 -28.66 70.20
C ILE A 62 -13.76 -27.35 69.75
N HIS A 63 -13.10 -26.62 70.66
CA HIS A 63 -12.34 -25.42 70.29
C HIS A 63 -11.22 -25.72 69.30
N SER A 64 -10.46 -26.79 69.53
CA SER A 64 -9.36 -27.21 68.66
C SER A 64 -9.86 -27.57 67.26
N SER A 65 -11.00 -28.26 67.14
CA SER A 65 -11.63 -28.55 65.84
C SER A 65 -12.16 -27.30 65.17
N ALA A 66 -12.81 -26.39 65.92
CA ALA A 66 -13.37 -25.14 65.40
C ALA A 66 -12.29 -24.13 64.93
N GLN A 67 -11.11 -24.14 65.56
CA GLN A 67 -10.01 -23.21 65.27
C GLN A 67 -8.89 -23.85 64.45
N LYS A 68 -9.09 -25.08 63.96
CA LYS A 68 -8.08 -25.87 63.26
C LYS A 68 -7.55 -25.18 62.00
N ARG A 69 -8.46 -24.57 61.23
CA ARG A 69 -8.19 -23.92 59.95
C ARG A 69 -9.32 -22.98 59.57
N THR A 70 -9.14 -22.28 58.46
CA THR A 70 -10.21 -21.65 57.70
C THR A 70 -10.99 -22.69 56.92
N PHE A 71 -12.31 -22.68 57.08
CA PHE A 71 -13.22 -23.58 56.38
C PHE A 71 -13.76 -22.91 55.11
N LYS A 72 -14.05 -23.71 54.07
CA LYS A 72 -14.64 -23.22 52.81
C LYS A 72 -16.11 -22.86 52.96
N SER A 73 -16.78 -23.34 54.01
CA SER A 73 -18.16 -22.97 54.33
C SER A 73 -18.48 -23.25 55.80
N PHE A 74 -19.59 -22.70 56.27
CA PHE A 74 -20.15 -23.05 57.59
C PHE A 74 -20.47 -24.53 57.72
N SER A 75 -21.04 -25.14 56.68
CA SER A 75 -21.37 -26.57 56.70
C SER A 75 -20.12 -27.45 56.83
N GLU A 76 -19.01 -27.05 56.22
CA GLU A 76 -17.73 -27.77 56.40
C GLU A 76 -17.24 -27.67 57.85
N ALA A 77 -17.28 -26.48 58.45
CA ALA A 77 -16.89 -26.27 59.85
C ALA A 77 -17.76 -27.10 60.81
N GLN A 78 -19.08 -27.09 60.59
CA GLN A 78 -20.03 -27.90 61.37
C GLN A 78 -19.73 -29.39 61.26
N ASN A 79 -19.47 -29.89 60.04
CA ASN A 79 -19.12 -31.29 59.81
C ASN A 79 -17.80 -31.67 60.49
N GLU A 80 -16.77 -30.82 60.46
CA GLU A 80 -15.50 -31.09 61.15
C GLU A 80 -15.72 -31.21 62.67
N ILE A 81 -16.51 -30.31 63.27
CA ILE A 81 -16.81 -30.34 64.70
C ILE A 81 -17.63 -31.59 65.07
N LEU A 82 -18.64 -31.93 64.27
CA LEU A 82 -19.46 -33.13 64.47
C LEU A 82 -18.64 -34.42 64.37
N ASN A 83 -17.77 -34.52 63.36
CA ASN A 83 -16.94 -35.70 63.12
C ASN A 83 -15.86 -35.88 64.20
N ASN A 84 -15.47 -34.81 64.88
CA ASN A 84 -14.49 -34.84 65.96
C ASN A 84 -15.13 -34.90 67.37
N LYS A 85 -16.45 -35.15 67.48
CA LYS A 85 -17.13 -35.24 68.79
C LYS A 85 -16.51 -36.29 69.71
N THR A 86 -16.67 -36.10 71.01
CA THR A 86 -16.24 -37.09 72.01
C THR A 86 -17.31 -38.17 72.16
N LYS A 87 -16.91 -39.44 72.23
CA LYS A 87 -17.86 -40.55 72.46
C LYS A 87 -18.65 -40.31 73.74
N GLY A 88 -19.97 -40.56 73.69
CA GLY A 88 -20.88 -40.26 74.81
C GLY A 88 -21.46 -38.85 74.81
N THR A 89 -21.22 -38.09 73.74
CA THR A 89 -21.78 -36.75 73.56
C THR A 89 -22.54 -36.63 72.24
N THR A 90 -23.58 -35.81 72.28
CA THR A 90 -24.30 -35.32 71.11
C THR A 90 -24.05 -33.83 70.96
N ILE A 91 -23.85 -33.39 69.72
CA ILE A 91 -23.57 -32.01 69.38
C ILE A 91 -24.69 -31.53 68.46
N SER A 92 -25.26 -30.37 68.78
CA SER A 92 -26.17 -29.63 67.90
C SER A 92 -25.76 -28.17 67.86
N PHE A 93 -26.05 -27.48 66.76
CA PHE A 93 -25.73 -26.07 66.59
C PHE A 93 -26.98 -25.25 66.81
N GLU A 94 -26.90 -24.21 67.63
CA GLU A 94 -27.98 -23.24 67.75
C GLU A 94 -27.99 -22.38 66.48
N ASN A 95 -29.17 -22.12 65.90
CA ASN A 95 -29.34 -21.43 64.62
C ASN A 95 -28.52 -20.13 64.55
N THR A 96 -27.33 -20.20 63.96
CA THR A 96 -26.55 -19.04 63.56
C THR A 96 -27.20 -18.48 62.31
N LEU A 97 -28.14 -17.54 62.48
CA LEU A 97 -28.66 -16.71 61.40
C LEU A 97 -27.52 -15.82 60.91
N LEU A 98 -26.81 -16.29 59.89
CA LEU A 98 -26.09 -15.40 59.00
C LEU A 98 -27.12 -14.94 57.99
N SER A 99 -27.38 -13.64 57.97
CA SER A 99 -28.12 -13.02 56.89
C SER A 99 -27.44 -13.41 55.57
N GLU A 100 -28.19 -14.05 54.68
CA GLU A 100 -27.72 -14.34 53.32
C GLU A 100 -27.13 -13.05 52.72
N GLY A 101 -25.85 -13.11 52.36
CA GLY A 101 -25.21 -12.12 51.50
C GLY A 101 -24.51 -10.93 52.16
N THR A 102 -23.78 -11.09 53.28
CA THR A 102 -23.04 -9.92 53.81
C THR A 102 -21.53 -10.09 54.03
N ILE A 103 -20.98 -11.29 54.30
CA ILE A 103 -19.52 -11.44 54.43
C ILE A 103 -19.09 -12.86 54.01
N LYS A 104 -18.40 -12.99 52.88
CA LYS A 104 -17.86 -14.27 52.36
C LYS A 104 -16.55 -14.72 53.02
N ASN A 105 -15.90 -13.86 53.80
CA ASN A 105 -14.64 -14.17 54.48
C ASN A 105 -14.62 -13.50 55.86
N GLY A 106 -14.50 -14.28 56.93
CA GLY A 106 -14.51 -13.72 58.27
C GLY A 106 -14.37 -14.73 59.40
N MET A 107 -14.40 -14.18 60.61
CA MET A 107 -14.46 -14.93 61.86
C MET A 107 -15.88 -14.87 62.40
N PHE A 108 -16.42 -16.02 62.77
CA PHE A 108 -17.82 -16.15 63.16
C PHE A 108 -17.95 -16.89 64.47
N ASN A 109 -18.72 -16.28 65.38
CA ASN A 109 -19.07 -16.92 66.64
C ASN A 109 -20.19 -17.93 66.39
N ILE A 110 -19.98 -19.17 66.80
CA ILE A 110 -20.97 -20.23 66.77
C ILE A 110 -21.25 -20.71 68.20
N ASN A 111 -22.51 -20.95 68.49
CA ASN A 111 -22.95 -21.54 69.75
C ASN A 111 -23.29 -23.01 69.50
N ILE A 112 -22.70 -23.87 70.32
CA ILE A 112 -22.77 -25.32 70.19
C ILE A 112 -23.42 -25.85 71.45
N LYS A 113 -24.54 -26.53 71.29
CA LYS A 113 -25.21 -27.26 72.36
C LYS A 113 -24.65 -28.68 72.42
N LEU A 114 -24.00 -28.98 73.55
CA LEU A 114 -23.39 -30.26 73.87
C LEU A 114 -24.24 -30.97 74.91
N ALA A 115 -24.76 -32.16 74.60
CA ALA A 115 -25.55 -32.96 75.52
C ALA A 115 -24.93 -34.34 75.74
N LEU A 116 -24.98 -34.84 76.98
CA LEU A 116 -24.53 -36.18 77.35
C LEU A 116 -25.52 -37.26 76.89
N GLU A 117 -25.00 -38.41 76.45
CA GLU A 117 -25.79 -39.62 76.20
C GLU A 117 -26.13 -40.33 77.54
N GLU A 118 -27.20 -41.14 77.58
CA GLU A 118 -27.84 -41.68 78.81
C GLU A 118 -26.92 -42.45 79.80
N ASN A 119 -25.70 -42.82 79.41
CA ASN A 119 -24.73 -43.58 80.23
C ASN A 119 -23.41 -42.83 80.50
N PHE A 120 -23.41 -41.51 80.36
CA PHE A 120 -22.26 -40.66 80.62
C PHE A 120 -22.60 -39.57 81.64
N SER A 121 -21.60 -39.18 82.42
CA SER A 121 -21.67 -38.03 83.34
C SER A 121 -20.43 -37.17 83.22
N TRP A 122 -20.56 -35.88 83.53
CA TRP A 122 -19.38 -35.03 83.70
C TRP A 122 -18.54 -35.46 84.92
N ASP A 123 -17.26 -35.13 84.88
CA ASP A 123 -16.34 -35.25 86.02
C ASP A 123 -16.76 -34.36 87.19
N ASN A 124 -17.41 -33.23 86.88
CA ASN A 124 -18.02 -32.34 87.85
C ASN A 124 -19.55 -32.51 87.88
N THR A 125 -20.08 -33.03 88.99
CA THR A 125 -21.52 -33.30 89.19
C THR A 125 -22.39 -32.05 89.33
N SER A 126 -21.79 -30.87 89.46
CA SER A 126 -22.51 -29.58 89.46
C SER A 126 -22.83 -29.04 88.06
N LEU A 127 -22.28 -29.66 87.00
CA LEU A 127 -22.58 -29.28 85.62
C LEU A 127 -23.90 -29.91 85.16
N GLU A 128 -24.69 -29.13 84.42
CA GLU A 128 -25.89 -29.64 83.76
C GLU A 128 -25.55 -30.67 82.67
N ASN A 129 -26.48 -31.57 82.38
CA ASN A 129 -26.32 -32.59 81.33
C ASN A 129 -26.19 -31.97 79.93
N GLU A 130 -26.64 -30.73 79.76
CA GLU A 130 -26.50 -29.93 78.55
C GLU A 130 -25.60 -28.72 78.84
N LEU A 131 -24.64 -28.45 77.96
CA LEU A 131 -23.75 -27.30 78.03
C LEU A 131 -23.82 -26.51 76.72
N THR A 132 -23.78 -25.18 76.82
CA THR A 132 -23.62 -24.30 75.65
C THR A 132 -22.17 -23.83 75.57
N ILE A 133 -21.52 -24.09 74.44
CA ILE A 133 -20.14 -23.72 74.16
C ILE A 133 -20.14 -22.69 73.04
N SER A 134 -19.59 -21.50 73.30
CA SER A 134 -19.36 -20.49 72.27
C SER A 134 -17.93 -20.59 71.77
N THR A 135 -17.74 -20.76 70.46
CA THR A 135 -16.41 -20.77 69.82
C THR A 135 -16.41 -19.92 68.56
N VAL A 136 -15.21 -19.56 68.08
CA VAL A 136 -15.04 -18.82 66.84
C VAL A 136 -14.52 -19.76 65.76
N ILE A 137 -15.14 -19.73 64.58
CA ILE A 137 -14.65 -20.40 63.37
C ILE A 137 -14.20 -19.35 62.34
N SER A 138 -13.20 -19.68 61.54
CA SER A 138 -12.82 -18.88 60.37
C SER A 138 -13.42 -19.50 59.12
N VAL A 139 -14.16 -18.72 58.32
CA VAL A 139 -14.80 -19.19 57.09
C VAL A 139 -14.41 -18.26 55.94
N ASP A 140 -14.05 -18.84 54.79
CA ASP A 140 -13.75 -18.12 53.55
C ASP A 140 -14.38 -18.82 52.34
N GLU A 141 -15.61 -18.42 52.04
CA GLU A 141 -16.52 -18.88 50.98
C GLU A 141 -16.24 -18.24 49.60
N ARG A 142 -15.21 -17.39 49.48
CA ARG A 142 -14.84 -16.79 48.19
C ARG A 142 -14.36 -17.85 47.20
N THR A 143 -14.68 -17.66 45.92
CA THR A 143 -14.27 -18.58 44.85
C THR A 143 -12.77 -18.52 44.64
N GLU A 144 -12.13 -19.67 44.51
CA GLU A 144 -10.70 -19.77 44.21
C GLU A 144 -10.46 -19.53 42.71
N ILE A 145 -9.58 -18.57 42.40
CA ILE A 145 -9.13 -18.26 41.04
C ILE A 145 -7.72 -18.80 40.84
N ASP A 146 -7.53 -19.51 39.73
CA ASP A 146 -6.24 -20.08 39.34
C ASP A 146 -5.43 -19.13 38.46
N ASP A 147 -4.11 -19.16 38.63
CA ASP A 147 -3.18 -18.36 37.82
C ASP A 147 -3.33 -18.64 36.32
N SER A 148 -3.63 -19.89 35.95
CA SER A 148 -3.83 -20.30 34.55
C SER A 148 -5.06 -19.66 33.91
N GLN A 149 -6.13 -19.43 34.69
CA GLN A 149 -7.32 -18.73 34.22
C GLN A 149 -6.98 -17.29 33.84
N ILE A 150 -6.15 -16.63 34.66
CA ILE A 150 -5.66 -15.28 34.36
C ILE A 150 -4.75 -15.27 33.15
N SER A 151 -3.78 -16.18 33.05
CA SER A 151 -2.88 -16.23 31.90
C SER A 151 -3.65 -16.43 30.58
N SER A 152 -4.74 -17.20 30.61
CA SER A 152 -5.59 -17.43 29.44
C SER A 152 -6.35 -16.18 28.95
N LEU A 153 -6.60 -15.22 29.84
CA LEU A 153 -7.25 -13.94 29.52
C LEU A 153 -6.47 -13.15 28.45
N PHE A 154 -5.15 -13.27 28.48
CA PHE A 154 -4.24 -12.50 27.62
C PHE A 154 -3.77 -13.28 26.40
N THR A 155 -4.05 -14.58 26.29
CA THR A 155 -3.67 -15.40 25.12
C THR A 155 -4.15 -14.80 23.79
N PRO A 156 -5.41 -14.33 23.65
CA PRO A 156 -5.87 -13.73 22.40
C PRO A 156 -5.09 -12.47 21.95
N LEU A 157 -4.38 -11.82 22.88
CA LEU A 157 -3.58 -10.63 22.60
C LEU A 157 -2.24 -10.96 21.94
N SER A 158 -1.77 -12.21 22.01
CA SER A 158 -0.53 -12.71 21.40
C SER A 158 -0.76 -13.75 20.30
N GLU A 159 -2.02 -14.07 20.00
CA GLU A 159 -2.40 -15.02 18.96
C GLU A 159 -2.05 -14.56 17.54
N THR A 160 -1.90 -15.54 16.65
CA THR A 160 -1.73 -15.32 15.22
C THR A 160 -3.02 -14.78 14.60
N ILE A 161 -2.90 -13.71 13.82
CA ILE A 161 -3.96 -13.17 12.99
C ILE A 161 -3.96 -13.95 11.67
N PRO A 162 -5.08 -14.57 11.27
CA PRO A 162 -5.16 -15.33 10.03
C PRO A 162 -5.01 -14.41 8.80
N ALA A 163 -4.57 -14.99 7.68
CA ALA A 163 -4.48 -14.28 6.42
C ALA A 163 -5.84 -13.72 5.96
N THR A 164 -5.81 -12.57 5.31
CA THR A 164 -6.95 -11.91 4.65
C THR A 164 -6.58 -11.59 3.20
N GLU A 165 -7.50 -11.02 2.43
CA GLU A 165 -7.18 -10.56 1.05
C GLU A 165 -6.06 -9.51 1.03
N GLU A 166 -5.91 -8.71 2.09
CA GLU A 166 -4.96 -7.59 2.15
C GLU A 166 -3.70 -7.89 2.99
N LYS A 167 -3.70 -8.93 3.83
CA LYS A 167 -2.63 -9.21 4.79
C LYS A 167 -2.31 -10.69 4.89
N VAL A 168 -1.03 -11.03 5.05
CA VAL A 168 -0.62 -12.41 5.31
C VAL A 168 -0.92 -12.83 6.74
N GLU A 169 -0.87 -14.13 7.00
CA GLU A 169 -0.90 -14.65 8.36
C GLU A 169 0.33 -14.16 9.14
N HIS A 170 0.10 -13.60 10.33
CA HIS A 170 1.19 -13.05 11.16
C HIS A 170 0.80 -13.06 12.64
N GLN A 171 1.79 -13.11 13.53
CA GLN A 171 1.54 -12.89 14.96
C GLN A 171 1.00 -11.48 15.20
N ARG A 172 -0.05 -11.36 16.01
CA ARG A 172 -0.57 -10.05 16.43
C ARG A 172 0.55 -9.22 17.03
N TYR A 173 0.69 -7.99 16.54
CA TYR A 173 1.64 -7.03 17.06
C TYR A 173 0.95 -5.70 17.35
N TYR A 174 1.61 -4.86 18.15
CA TYR A 174 1.14 -3.53 18.49
C TYR A 174 2.13 -2.47 17.98
N LYS A 175 1.58 -1.38 17.42
CA LYS A 175 2.38 -0.28 16.84
C LYS A 175 3.22 0.49 17.87
N THR A 176 2.85 0.42 19.14
CA THR A 176 3.58 1.07 20.25
C THR A 176 3.34 0.29 21.55
N ILE A 177 4.27 0.44 22.51
CA ILE A 177 4.08 -0.01 23.89
C ILE A 177 2.77 0.55 24.46
N ASN A 178 2.50 1.84 24.28
CA ASN A 178 1.28 2.48 24.79
C ASN A 178 0.00 1.84 24.23
N ASN A 179 0.01 1.39 22.97
CA ASN A 179 -1.13 0.67 22.40
C ASN A 179 -1.29 -0.71 23.02
N ALA A 180 -0.19 -1.42 23.28
CA ALA A 180 -0.20 -2.70 24.00
C ALA A 180 -0.75 -2.53 25.43
N ILE A 181 -0.21 -1.58 26.20
CA ILE A 181 -0.67 -1.25 27.56
C ILE A 181 -2.16 -0.93 27.58
N LYS A 182 -2.63 -0.05 26.69
CA LYS A 182 -4.06 0.30 26.59
C LYS A 182 -4.93 -0.90 26.24
N THR A 183 -4.41 -1.85 25.45
CA THR A 183 -5.16 -3.06 25.09
C THR A 183 -5.26 -4.00 26.29
N ILE A 184 -4.15 -4.23 26.99
CA ILE A 184 -4.13 -5.02 28.24
C ILE A 184 -5.11 -4.42 29.25
N LEU A 185 -5.02 -3.12 29.55
CA LEU A 185 -5.90 -2.43 30.51
C LEU A 185 -7.40 -2.48 30.15
N LYS A 186 -7.74 -2.67 28.87
CA LYS A 186 -9.12 -2.79 28.39
C LYS A 186 -9.65 -4.22 28.37
N THR A 187 -8.80 -5.21 28.69
CA THR A 187 -9.21 -6.62 28.73
C THR A 187 -10.26 -6.78 29.83
N GLN A 188 -11.45 -7.24 29.45
CA GLN A 188 -12.53 -7.42 30.40
C GLN A 188 -12.27 -8.65 31.26
N TYR A 189 -12.39 -8.49 32.58
CA TYR A 189 -12.23 -9.54 33.56
C TYR A 189 -13.36 -9.39 34.59
N ASN A 190 -14.16 -10.44 34.77
CA ASN A 190 -15.37 -10.36 35.61
C ASN A 190 -15.08 -10.58 37.10
N ASP A 191 -13.99 -11.29 37.39
CA ASP A 191 -13.63 -11.74 38.73
C ASP A 191 -12.71 -10.76 39.46
N GLY A 192 -12.44 -9.60 38.84
CA GLY A 192 -11.54 -8.58 39.35
C GLY A 192 -11.31 -7.44 38.37
N GLU A 193 -10.23 -6.68 38.57
CA GLU A 193 -9.86 -5.54 37.73
C GLU A 193 -8.35 -5.55 37.46
N ILE A 194 -7.96 -5.03 36.29
CA ILE A 194 -6.55 -4.77 35.97
C ILE A 194 -6.21 -3.38 36.51
N LEU A 195 -5.38 -3.33 37.55
CA LEU A 195 -5.01 -2.09 38.23
C LEU A 195 -3.92 -1.33 37.49
N ASN A 196 -2.89 -2.06 37.04
CA ASN A 196 -1.70 -1.46 36.47
C ASN A 196 -1.02 -2.37 35.45
N VAL A 197 -0.32 -1.77 34.51
CA VAL A 197 0.48 -2.47 33.49
C VAL A 197 1.77 -1.70 33.28
N ASN A 198 2.90 -2.33 33.62
CA ASN A 198 4.23 -1.76 33.40
C ASN A 198 5.06 -2.69 32.51
N ILE A 199 6.06 -2.15 31.84
CA ILE A 199 7.05 -2.97 31.13
C ILE A 199 7.94 -3.63 32.20
N LYS A 200 8.23 -4.92 32.05
CA LYS A 200 9.06 -5.66 33.02
C LYS A 200 10.48 -5.11 33.09
N ASP A 201 11.04 -4.78 31.93
CA ASP A 201 12.33 -4.12 31.81
C ASP A 201 12.12 -2.66 31.41
N GLU A 202 12.31 -1.74 32.34
CA GLU A 202 12.13 -0.30 32.07
C GLU A 202 13.26 0.27 31.20
N SER A 203 14.41 -0.41 31.09
CA SER A 203 15.55 0.09 30.32
C SER A 203 15.27 0.14 28.82
N ILE A 204 14.36 -0.71 28.33
CA ILE A 204 13.95 -0.77 26.92
C ILE A 204 12.82 0.20 26.58
N ALA A 205 12.23 0.91 27.55
CA ALA A 205 11.03 1.74 27.34
C ALA A 205 11.20 2.88 26.30
N HIS A 206 12.45 3.25 25.99
CA HIS A 206 12.80 4.32 25.05
C HIS A 206 13.40 3.80 23.74
N GLU A 207 13.51 2.48 23.57
CA GLU A 207 14.03 1.87 22.33
C GLU A 207 12.96 1.83 21.24
N VAL A 208 13.42 1.77 19.99
CA VAL A 208 12.55 1.50 18.84
C VAL A 208 12.41 -0.01 18.70
N PHE A 209 11.20 -0.53 18.94
CA PHE A 209 10.92 -1.95 18.87
C PHE A 209 10.62 -2.37 17.43
N ILE A 210 11.51 -3.19 16.87
CA ILE A 210 11.38 -3.74 15.52
C ILE A 210 11.07 -5.22 15.64
N ASN A 211 9.80 -5.60 15.45
CA ASN A 211 9.37 -7.00 15.46
C ASN A 211 9.83 -7.78 16.73
N GLN A 212 9.81 -7.11 17.89
CA GLN A 212 10.34 -7.62 19.14
C GLN A 212 9.23 -8.03 20.11
N GLU A 213 9.50 -9.04 20.93
CA GLU A 213 8.64 -9.42 22.03
C GLU A 213 8.95 -8.56 23.26
N VAL A 214 7.91 -8.01 23.89
CA VAL A 214 8.02 -7.18 25.09
C VAL A 214 7.16 -7.78 26.18
N THR A 215 7.76 -8.02 27.34
CA THR A 215 7.07 -8.56 28.52
C THR A 215 6.55 -7.42 29.40
N PHE A 216 5.26 -7.50 29.72
CA PHE A 216 4.53 -6.59 30.59
C PHE A 216 4.23 -7.28 31.92
N LEU A 217 4.40 -6.55 33.02
CA LEU A 217 3.90 -6.91 34.34
C LEU A 217 2.52 -6.31 34.52
N VAL A 218 1.52 -7.18 34.63
CA VAL A 218 0.11 -6.85 34.78
C VAL A 218 -0.32 -7.11 36.20
N GLU A 219 -0.73 -6.06 36.91
CA GLU A 219 -1.24 -6.15 38.27
C GLU A 219 -2.76 -6.27 38.26
N ILE A 220 -3.27 -7.34 38.86
CA ILE A 220 -4.69 -7.67 38.91
C ILE A 220 -5.14 -7.73 40.36
N ILE A 221 -6.27 -7.10 40.65
CA ILE A 221 -6.98 -7.22 41.92
C ILE A 221 -8.22 -8.08 41.72
N LEU A 222 -8.47 -9.02 42.63
CA LEU A 222 -9.74 -9.76 42.65
C LEU A 222 -10.83 -8.93 43.33
N ASN A 223 -12.07 -9.10 42.88
CA ASN A 223 -13.23 -8.55 43.58
C ASN A 223 -13.42 -9.26 44.95
N GLU A 224 -14.33 -8.75 45.78
CA GLU A 224 -14.57 -9.28 47.13
C GLU A 224 -15.13 -10.72 47.14
N GLU A 225 -15.64 -11.19 46.00
CA GLU A 225 -16.27 -12.50 45.84
C GLU A 225 -15.24 -13.62 45.60
N ASN A 226 -13.98 -13.26 45.31
CA ASN A 226 -12.94 -14.14 44.81
C ASN A 226 -11.65 -14.09 45.65
N LYS A 227 -10.82 -15.13 45.54
CA LYS A 227 -9.49 -15.24 46.18
C LYS A 227 -8.51 -16.03 45.32
N TRP A 228 -7.22 -15.77 45.48
CA TRP A 228 -6.18 -16.55 44.79
C TRP A 228 -6.10 -17.98 45.34
N ASN A 229 -6.00 -18.97 44.45
CA ASN A 229 -5.75 -20.35 44.86
C ASN A 229 -4.41 -20.44 45.62
N HIS A 230 -4.40 -21.14 46.76
CA HIS A 230 -3.26 -21.25 47.71
C HIS A 230 -2.91 -19.98 48.51
N SER A 231 -3.77 -18.96 48.56
CA SER A 231 -3.59 -17.79 49.44
C SER A 231 -3.75 -18.17 50.91
N ASN A 232 -2.65 -18.19 51.67
CA ASN A 232 -2.68 -18.32 53.13
C ASN A 232 -3.11 -16.99 53.77
N GLN A 233 -4.42 -16.71 53.83
CA GLN A 233 -5.15 -15.71 54.65
C GLN A 233 -4.60 -14.26 54.85
N LYS A 234 -3.45 -13.90 54.29
CA LYS A 234 -2.80 -12.58 54.43
C LYS A 234 -2.25 -12.04 53.12
N GLU A 235 -2.34 -12.80 52.03
CA GLU A 235 -1.87 -12.32 50.74
C GLU A 235 -2.88 -11.32 50.18
N LEU A 236 -2.34 -10.18 49.76
CA LEU A 236 -3.06 -9.06 49.16
C LEU A 236 -4.00 -9.60 48.06
N SER A 237 -5.17 -9.00 47.89
CA SER A 237 -6.09 -9.30 46.78
C SER A 237 -5.45 -9.04 45.41
N THR A 238 -4.23 -8.48 45.37
CA THR A 238 -3.46 -8.16 44.19
C THR A 238 -2.39 -9.21 43.88
N LYS A 239 -2.23 -9.55 42.60
CA LYS A 239 -1.15 -10.40 42.08
C LYS A 239 -0.66 -9.90 40.73
N GLN A 240 0.61 -10.15 40.42
CA GLN A 240 1.23 -9.76 39.16
C GLN A 240 1.39 -10.95 38.21
N PHE A 241 1.17 -10.69 36.93
CA PHE A 241 1.29 -11.66 35.84
C PHE A 241 2.17 -11.12 34.72
N GLU A 242 2.92 -12.00 34.07
CA GLU A 242 3.72 -11.66 32.91
C GLU A 242 2.94 -11.91 31.62
N VAL A 243 2.83 -10.89 30.79
CA VAL A 243 2.20 -10.97 29.47
C VAL A 243 3.21 -10.53 28.43
N THR A 244 3.57 -11.42 27.51
CA THR A 244 4.49 -11.09 26.41
C THR A 244 3.69 -10.77 25.16
N LEU A 245 3.85 -9.55 24.64
CA LEU A 245 3.22 -9.10 23.40
C LEU A 245 4.27 -8.64 22.40
N LYS A 246 3.98 -8.80 21.12
CA LYS A 246 4.86 -8.37 20.05
C LYS A 246 4.66 -6.90 19.73
N ILE A 247 5.74 -6.12 19.68
CA ILE A 247 5.75 -4.71 19.29
C ILE A 247 6.53 -4.56 17.98
N ASP A 248 5.92 -3.88 17.02
CA ASP A 248 6.57 -3.54 15.75
C ASP A 248 6.19 -2.11 15.36
N GLN A 249 7.15 -1.21 15.53
CA GLN A 249 6.98 0.24 15.33
C GLN A 249 7.38 0.70 13.93
N ARG A 250 7.76 -0.23 13.04
CA ARG A 250 8.12 0.10 11.66
C ARG A 250 6.96 0.76 10.94
N GLN A 251 7.28 1.75 10.12
CA GLN A 251 6.30 2.44 9.32
C GLN A 251 5.82 1.54 8.17
N GLU A 252 4.50 1.45 8.00
CA GLU A 252 3.88 0.70 6.92
C GLU A 252 3.96 1.47 5.59
N ILE A 253 4.30 0.76 4.52
CA ILE A 253 4.30 1.27 3.15
C ILE A 253 3.35 0.42 2.29
N LYS A 254 2.53 1.07 1.48
CA LYS A 254 1.65 0.40 0.52
C LYS A 254 2.35 0.30 -0.84
N VAL A 255 2.52 -0.92 -1.34
CA VAL A 255 3.07 -1.14 -2.69
C VAL A 255 2.19 -0.52 -3.78
N GLY A 256 0.87 -0.49 -3.58
CA GLY A 256 -0.08 0.13 -4.50
C GLY A 256 0.18 1.62 -4.74
N ASP A 257 0.59 2.35 -3.71
CA ASP A 257 0.90 3.79 -3.82
C ASP A 257 2.16 4.00 -4.71
N ILE A 258 3.16 3.12 -4.58
CA ILE A 258 4.37 3.14 -5.41
C ILE A 258 4.02 2.79 -6.86
N GLN A 259 3.22 1.75 -7.08
CA GLN A 259 2.78 1.36 -8.41
C GLN A 259 2.04 2.51 -9.09
N GLN A 260 1.11 3.18 -8.39
CA GLN A 260 0.40 4.33 -8.93
C GLN A 260 1.34 5.50 -9.26
N ASP A 261 2.31 5.82 -8.41
CA ASP A 261 3.26 6.90 -8.66
C ASP A 261 4.19 6.58 -9.85
N ILE A 262 4.69 5.34 -9.98
CA ILE A 262 5.43 4.88 -11.16
C ILE A 262 4.59 5.11 -12.43
N MET A 263 3.32 4.70 -12.39
CA MET A 263 2.42 4.88 -13.53
C MET A 263 2.13 6.36 -13.83
N ALA A 264 2.07 7.22 -12.82
CA ALA A 264 1.81 8.64 -13.03
C ALA A 264 3.05 9.40 -13.56
N LYS A 265 4.27 9.01 -13.16
CA LYS A 265 5.48 9.80 -13.39
C LYS A 265 6.30 9.37 -14.58
N ILE A 266 6.35 8.08 -14.89
CA ILE A 266 6.92 7.65 -16.16
C ILE A 266 5.99 8.21 -17.25
N PRO A 267 6.50 8.96 -18.24
CA PRO A 267 5.64 9.71 -19.15
C PRO A 267 4.79 8.80 -20.02
N LEU A 268 3.56 9.23 -20.26
CA LEU A 268 2.70 8.73 -21.33
C LEU A 268 2.89 9.63 -22.56
N ASN A 269 2.78 9.06 -23.76
CA ASN A 269 2.56 9.84 -24.97
C ASN A 269 1.10 10.34 -25.03
N GLU A 270 0.76 11.08 -26.07
CA GLU A 270 -0.59 11.63 -26.28
C GLU A 270 -1.71 10.57 -26.38
N TYR A 271 -1.35 9.30 -26.64
CA TYR A 271 -2.26 8.15 -26.70
C TYR A 271 -2.37 7.37 -25.39
N ASN A 272 -1.89 7.93 -24.28
CA ASN A 272 -1.84 7.28 -22.97
C ASN A 272 -1.02 5.97 -22.97
N GLN A 273 0.05 5.92 -23.76
CA GLN A 273 0.96 4.77 -23.85
C GLN A 273 2.37 5.14 -23.38
N ARG A 274 3.04 4.21 -22.68
CA ARG A 274 4.46 4.34 -22.33
C ARG A 274 5.32 3.90 -23.49
N LYS A 275 5.50 4.80 -24.45
CA LYS A 275 6.27 4.53 -25.67
C LYS A 275 7.69 5.08 -25.53
N PHE A 276 8.68 4.25 -25.85
CA PHE A 276 10.10 4.59 -25.86
C PHE A 276 10.72 4.21 -27.20
N TYR A 277 11.82 4.87 -27.55
CA TYR A 277 12.51 4.72 -28.82
C TYR A 277 13.76 3.82 -28.75
N SER A 278 14.02 3.28 -27.56
CA SER A 278 14.95 2.18 -27.34
C SER A 278 14.66 1.52 -26.00
N GLU A 279 15.09 0.27 -25.83
CA GLU A 279 15.04 -0.37 -24.51
C GLU A 279 15.91 0.38 -23.47
N LYS A 280 17.01 0.98 -23.92
CA LYS A 280 17.91 1.76 -23.07
C LYS A 280 17.21 3.00 -22.51
N GLU A 281 16.46 3.72 -23.35
CA GLU A 281 15.67 4.87 -22.92
C GLU A 281 14.62 4.48 -21.88
N ALA A 282 13.91 3.36 -22.10
CA ALA A 282 12.96 2.82 -21.13
C ALA A 282 13.64 2.47 -19.80
N LEU A 283 14.78 1.77 -19.85
CA LEU A 283 15.56 1.42 -18.66
C LEU A 283 16.07 2.65 -17.92
N ASP A 284 16.61 3.64 -18.64
CA ASP A 284 17.11 4.88 -18.06
C ASP A 284 15.94 5.66 -17.40
N ALA A 285 14.74 5.68 -17.99
CA ALA A 285 13.55 6.28 -17.39
C ALA A 285 13.11 5.57 -16.09
N ILE A 286 13.17 4.24 -16.04
CA ILE A 286 12.83 3.46 -14.85
C ILE A 286 13.91 3.62 -13.76
N ASN A 287 15.18 3.56 -14.13
CA ASN A 287 16.31 3.68 -13.20
C ASN A 287 16.40 5.07 -12.57
N ASN A 288 16.02 6.11 -13.31
CA ASN A 288 16.01 7.50 -12.83
C ASN A 288 14.65 7.94 -12.25
N TYR A 289 13.67 7.03 -12.13
CA TYR A 289 12.34 7.36 -11.61
C TYR A 289 12.37 7.99 -10.20
N SER A 290 13.37 7.64 -9.37
CA SER A 290 13.53 8.23 -8.04
C SER A 290 13.62 9.74 -8.05
N ASP A 291 14.14 10.32 -9.13
CA ASP A 291 14.37 11.76 -9.25
C ASP A 291 13.07 12.53 -9.53
N ILE A 292 12.05 11.83 -10.07
CA ILE A 292 10.76 12.41 -10.49
C ILE A 292 9.57 11.92 -9.66
N SER A 293 9.79 10.96 -8.76
CA SER A 293 8.74 10.42 -7.87
C SER A 293 8.10 11.51 -7.01
N SER A 294 6.83 11.36 -6.65
CA SER A 294 6.19 12.22 -5.64
C SER A 294 6.34 11.70 -4.20
N LEU A 295 6.79 10.46 -4.03
CA LEU A 295 6.84 9.78 -2.73
C LEU A 295 8.20 10.00 -2.05
N GLU A 296 8.19 10.59 -0.85
CA GLU A 296 9.41 10.83 -0.06
C GLU A 296 10.17 9.53 0.24
N VAL A 297 9.46 8.42 0.49
CA VAL A 297 10.06 7.10 0.75
C VAL A 297 10.91 6.58 -0.42
N ILE A 298 10.61 7.00 -1.66
CA ILE A 298 11.42 6.70 -2.85
C ILE A 298 12.59 7.68 -2.95
N LYS A 299 12.34 8.99 -2.82
CA LYS A 299 13.39 10.04 -2.91
C LYS A 299 14.50 9.84 -1.89
N ASP A 300 14.12 9.50 -0.67
CA ASP A 300 15.04 9.30 0.46
C ASP A 300 15.70 7.91 0.44
N LYS A 301 15.50 7.15 -0.65
CA LYS A 301 16.04 5.80 -0.89
C LYS A 301 15.73 4.84 0.25
N LYS A 302 14.52 4.96 0.84
CA LYS A 302 14.02 4.03 1.87
C LYS A 302 13.52 2.73 1.26
N ILE A 303 13.20 2.78 -0.02
CA ILE A 303 12.86 1.64 -0.87
C ILE A 303 13.86 1.63 -2.02
N SER A 304 14.49 0.48 -2.24
CA SER A 304 15.31 0.23 -3.41
C SER A 304 14.44 -0.33 -4.52
N LEU A 305 14.52 0.26 -5.71
CA LEU A 305 13.86 -0.25 -6.91
C LEU A 305 14.93 -0.80 -7.84
N GLN A 306 14.79 -2.06 -8.23
CA GLN A 306 15.70 -2.72 -9.16
C GLN A 306 14.90 -3.34 -10.29
N VAL A 307 15.27 -3.04 -11.53
CA VAL A 307 14.71 -3.72 -12.70
C VAL A 307 15.32 -5.12 -12.78
N GLU A 308 14.49 -6.14 -12.69
CA GLU A 308 14.87 -7.51 -13.03
C GLU A 308 14.80 -7.63 -14.55
N SER A 309 15.96 -7.77 -15.20
CA SER A 309 16.01 -7.93 -16.65
C SER A 309 15.42 -9.28 -17.04
N ASP A 310 14.24 -9.28 -17.65
CA ASP A 310 13.81 -10.42 -18.45
C ASP A 310 14.67 -10.49 -19.74
N SER A 311 15.04 -11.72 -20.12
CA SER A 311 15.76 -12.00 -21.36
C SER A 311 15.07 -11.27 -22.52
N SER A 312 15.85 -10.50 -23.27
CA SER A 312 15.36 -9.80 -24.47
C SER A 312 14.63 -10.78 -25.37
N ILE A 313 13.32 -10.58 -25.53
CA ILE A 313 12.58 -11.26 -26.57
C ILE A 313 13.09 -10.63 -27.86
N LEU A 314 13.85 -11.39 -28.65
CA LEU A 314 14.18 -11.02 -30.01
C LEU A 314 12.87 -11.02 -30.81
N THR A 315 12.25 -9.86 -30.93
CA THR A 315 11.11 -9.64 -31.83
C THR A 315 11.65 -9.17 -33.18
N ASN A 316 11.15 -9.76 -34.27
CA ASN A 316 11.42 -9.24 -35.62
C ASN A 316 10.59 -7.97 -35.92
N ASP A 317 9.58 -7.69 -35.10
CA ASP A 317 8.77 -6.48 -35.22
C ASP A 317 9.51 -5.28 -34.60
N PRO A 318 9.66 -4.17 -35.33
CA PRO A 318 10.36 -2.98 -34.83
C PRO A 318 9.51 -2.16 -33.86
N VAL A 319 8.24 -2.54 -33.67
CA VAL A 319 7.36 -2.01 -32.62
C VAL A 319 6.82 -3.18 -31.82
N TYR A 320 7.16 -3.26 -30.54
CA TYR A 320 6.77 -4.39 -29.69
C TYR A 320 6.48 -3.93 -28.26
N LYS A 321 5.68 -4.74 -27.56
CA LYS A 321 5.42 -4.56 -26.13
C LYS A 321 6.52 -5.22 -25.32
N LYS A 322 6.96 -4.56 -24.25
CA LYS A 322 7.91 -5.09 -23.29
C LYS A 322 7.39 -4.87 -21.87
N GLU A 323 7.36 -5.92 -21.07
CA GLU A 323 7.07 -5.84 -19.64
C GLU A 323 8.39 -5.75 -18.86
N TYR A 324 8.50 -4.76 -17.98
CA TYR A 324 9.61 -4.62 -17.05
C TYR A 324 9.14 -5.00 -15.65
N LYS A 325 9.85 -5.94 -15.01
CA LYS A 325 9.62 -6.32 -13.62
C LYS A 325 10.49 -5.47 -12.70
N ILE A 326 9.87 -4.63 -11.90
CA ILE A 326 10.55 -3.75 -10.95
C ILE A 326 10.41 -4.36 -9.57
N LYS A 327 11.53 -4.85 -9.03
CA LYS A 327 11.61 -5.36 -7.66
C LYS A 327 11.76 -4.19 -6.69
N ALA A 328 10.75 -3.97 -5.87
CA ALA A 328 10.77 -3.05 -4.76
C ALA A 328 11.21 -3.77 -3.47
N THR A 329 12.30 -3.31 -2.89
CA THR A 329 12.86 -3.86 -1.63
C THR A 329 12.87 -2.77 -0.58
N ILE A 330 12.27 -3.06 0.57
CA ILE A 330 12.15 -2.11 1.67
C ILE A 330 13.39 -2.17 2.56
N ASN A 331 13.77 -1.05 3.18
CA ASN A 331 14.68 -1.09 4.32
C ASN A 331 13.91 -1.59 5.56
N ASP A 332 14.15 -2.84 5.93
CA ASP A 332 13.42 -3.56 6.98
C ASP A 332 13.77 -3.15 8.41
N GLU A 333 14.81 -2.32 8.61
CA GLU A 333 15.15 -1.72 9.89
C GLU A 333 14.11 -0.69 10.34
N LYS A 334 13.42 -0.05 9.39
CA LYS A 334 12.50 1.07 9.70
C LYS A 334 11.11 0.91 9.12
N TYR A 335 10.97 0.08 8.09
CA TYR A 335 9.75 -0.02 7.31
C TYR A 335 9.32 -1.47 7.13
N LYS A 336 8.04 -1.64 6.86
CA LYS A 336 7.46 -2.90 6.40
C LYS A 336 6.35 -2.61 5.39
N TRP A 337 5.94 -3.63 4.65
CA TRP A 337 4.78 -3.52 3.79
C TRP A 337 3.49 -3.49 4.60
N SER A 338 2.43 -2.91 4.04
CA SER A 338 1.11 -2.85 4.66
C SER A 338 0.45 -4.23 4.87
N ASP A 339 0.95 -5.25 4.17
CA ASP A 339 0.57 -6.66 4.36
C ASP A 339 1.35 -7.34 5.49
N GLU A 340 2.16 -6.57 6.23
CA GLU A 340 2.97 -6.97 7.39
C GLU A 340 4.26 -7.75 7.06
N THR A 341 4.63 -7.87 5.78
CA THR A 341 5.88 -8.53 5.39
C THR A 341 7.02 -7.55 5.11
N ILE A 342 8.22 -8.10 4.95
CA ILE A 342 9.42 -7.37 4.48
C ILE A 342 9.91 -7.90 3.13
N GLU A 343 9.23 -8.92 2.60
CA GLU A 343 9.61 -9.56 1.34
C GLU A 343 9.48 -8.57 0.18
N SER A 344 10.43 -8.59 -0.75
CA SER A 344 10.39 -7.72 -1.92
C SER A 344 9.08 -7.89 -2.69
N LYS A 345 8.55 -6.80 -3.23
CA LYS A 345 7.35 -6.80 -4.07
C LYS A 345 7.74 -6.55 -5.52
N THR A 346 7.03 -7.18 -6.44
CA THR A 346 7.24 -6.98 -7.88
C THR A 346 6.15 -6.05 -8.42
N ILE A 347 6.58 -5.01 -9.13
CA ILE A 347 5.72 -4.08 -9.86
C ILE A 347 5.99 -4.29 -11.35
N ASN A 348 4.95 -4.61 -12.11
CA ASN A 348 5.07 -4.78 -13.54
C ASN A 348 4.78 -3.45 -14.26
N LEU A 349 5.60 -3.14 -15.25
CA LEU A 349 5.47 -1.97 -16.10
C LEU A 349 5.47 -2.39 -17.57
N GLU A 350 4.31 -2.36 -18.21
CA GLU A 350 4.19 -2.55 -19.66
C GLU A 350 4.57 -1.26 -20.39
N THR A 351 5.44 -1.40 -21.39
CA THR A 351 5.86 -0.33 -22.29
C THR A 351 5.80 -0.79 -23.75
N ILE A 352 5.80 0.16 -24.67
CA ILE A 352 5.98 -0.07 -26.10
C ILE A 352 7.36 0.44 -26.49
N ILE A 353 8.15 -0.42 -27.12
CA ILE A 353 9.44 -0.06 -27.69
C ILE A 353 9.27 0.07 -29.20
N ASP A 354 9.62 1.23 -29.73
CA ASP A 354 9.61 1.55 -31.16
C ASP A 354 11.06 1.79 -31.61
N ILE A 355 11.68 0.79 -32.22
CA ILE A 355 13.06 0.84 -32.71
C ILE A 355 13.13 1.20 -34.21
N ARG A 356 12.03 1.62 -34.83
CA ARG A 356 12.02 2.04 -36.23
C ARG A 356 13.00 3.20 -36.45
N THR A 357 13.66 3.20 -37.60
CA THR A 357 14.60 4.25 -37.99
C THR A 357 13.86 5.57 -38.20
N GLU A 358 14.34 6.64 -37.57
CA GLU A 358 13.76 7.98 -37.70
C GLU A 358 14.09 8.60 -39.07
N ILE A 359 13.07 9.14 -39.74
CA ILE A 359 13.16 9.95 -40.95
C ILE A 359 12.66 11.35 -40.64
N LYS A 360 13.50 12.35 -40.91
CA LYS A 360 13.16 13.75 -40.68
C LYS A 360 12.32 14.31 -41.81
N GLN A 361 11.20 14.95 -41.46
CA GLN A 361 10.33 15.61 -42.43
C GLN A 361 11.09 16.66 -43.26
N ALA A 362 11.95 17.44 -42.60
CA ALA A 362 12.76 18.47 -43.25
C ALA A 362 13.72 17.90 -44.31
N ASP A 363 14.26 16.70 -44.11
CA ASP A 363 15.17 16.07 -45.08
C ASP A 363 14.41 15.62 -46.33
N VAL A 364 13.19 15.09 -46.15
CA VAL A 364 12.28 14.74 -47.27
C VAL A 364 11.88 15.99 -48.03
N GLU A 365 11.42 17.03 -47.33
CA GLU A 365 11.01 18.30 -47.93
C GLU A 365 12.15 18.94 -48.74
N LYS A 366 13.37 18.94 -48.20
CA LYS A 366 14.55 19.43 -48.91
C LYS A 366 14.83 18.63 -50.17
N LYS A 367 14.80 17.29 -50.10
CA LYS A 367 15.05 16.43 -51.26
C LYS A 367 14.02 16.65 -52.39
N LEU A 368 12.76 16.85 -52.02
CA LEU A 368 11.69 17.20 -52.96
C LEU A 368 11.90 18.61 -53.53
N SER A 369 12.25 19.58 -52.70
CA SER A 369 12.49 20.97 -53.12
C SER A 369 13.67 21.10 -54.08
N ASP A 370 14.81 20.47 -53.76
CA ASP A 370 16.02 20.48 -54.59
C ASP A 370 15.76 19.90 -56.00
N ALA A 371 14.82 18.95 -56.11
CA ALA A 371 14.45 18.34 -57.38
C ALA A 371 13.50 19.22 -58.24
N LEU A 372 12.79 20.19 -57.65
CA LEU A 372 11.67 20.87 -58.30
C LEU A 372 11.81 22.40 -58.41
N VAL A 373 12.36 23.08 -57.40
CA VAL A 373 12.30 24.56 -57.27
C VAL A 373 13.10 25.28 -58.36
N ASN A 374 14.22 24.68 -58.82
CA ASN A 374 15.10 25.28 -59.82
C ASN A 374 14.96 24.66 -61.22
N LYS A 375 13.96 23.79 -61.42
CA LYS A 375 13.67 23.20 -62.73
C LYS A 375 12.48 23.90 -63.37
N LYS A 376 12.56 24.10 -64.68
CA LYS A 376 11.43 24.56 -65.51
C LYS A 376 10.73 23.33 -66.09
N PHE A 377 9.41 23.33 -66.06
CA PHE A 377 8.58 22.28 -66.64
C PHE A 377 7.70 22.86 -67.72
N ASN A 378 7.58 22.18 -68.86
CA ASN A 378 6.74 22.65 -69.97
C ASN A 378 5.26 22.30 -69.76
N THR A 379 4.99 21.21 -69.04
CA THR A 379 3.64 20.73 -68.78
C THR A 379 3.51 20.19 -67.35
N GLU A 380 2.27 20.12 -66.86
CA GLU A 380 1.94 19.43 -65.60
C GLU A 380 2.40 17.96 -65.64
N ALA A 381 2.25 17.28 -66.77
CA ALA A 381 2.67 15.90 -66.92
C ALA A 381 4.18 15.72 -66.75
N ASP A 382 5.00 16.64 -67.28
CA ASP A 382 6.45 16.62 -67.10
C ASP A 382 6.84 16.77 -65.64
N LEU A 383 6.18 17.70 -64.94
CA LEU A 383 6.37 17.93 -63.51
C LEU A 383 6.00 16.69 -62.68
N VAL A 384 4.82 16.10 -62.90
CA VAL A 384 4.37 14.90 -62.19
C VAL A 384 5.33 13.73 -62.43
N ASN A 385 5.75 13.51 -63.68
CA ASN A 385 6.71 12.45 -64.02
C ASN A 385 8.05 12.68 -63.31
N GLN A 386 8.54 13.92 -63.25
CA GLN A 386 9.77 14.24 -62.52
C GLN A 386 9.64 13.93 -61.03
N VAL A 387 8.48 14.25 -60.41
CA VAL A 387 8.21 13.94 -58.99
C VAL A 387 8.24 12.44 -58.75
N LEU A 388 7.57 11.65 -59.58
CA LEU A 388 7.51 10.19 -59.45
C LEU A 388 8.86 9.49 -59.66
N GLN A 389 9.83 10.16 -60.30
CA GLN A 389 11.20 9.68 -60.49
C GLN A 389 12.16 10.09 -59.37
N ILE A 390 11.71 10.91 -58.40
CA ILE A 390 12.56 11.29 -57.28
C ILE A 390 12.81 10.04 -56.43
N GLU A 391 14.06 9.61 -56.37
CA GLU A 391 14.50 8.66 -55.36
C GLU A 391 14.39 9.34 -53.99
N THR A 392 13.42 8.92 -53.20
CA THR A 392 13.14 9.47 -51.87
C THR A 392 14.22 9.06 -50.86
N ILE A 393 14.07 9.46 -49.59
CA ILE A 393 14.94 8.93 -48.52
C ILE A 393 14.61 7.45 -48.32
N ASP A 394 15.60 6.65 -47.94
CA ASP A 394 15.40 5.22 -47.66
C ASP A 394 14.20 5.02 -46.71
N GLY A 395 13.39 4.00 -46.98
CA GLY A 395 12.17 3.73 -46.22
C GLY A 395 10.97 4.64 -46.48
N SER A 396 11.07 5.62 -47.38
CA SER A 396 9.96 6.51 -47.76
C SER A 396 9.57 6.35 -49.22
N MET A 397 8.29 6.56 -49.55
CA MET A 397 7.76 6.41 -50.91
C MET A 397 6.72 7.49 -51.23
N ILE A 398 6.80 8.07 -52.43
CA ILE A 398 5.75 8.95 -52.97
C ILE A 398 4.57 8.09 -53.45
N THR A 399 3.38 8.42 -52.98
CA THR A 399 2.14 7.68 -53.30
C THR A 399 1.15 8.49 -54.12
N ASN A 400 1.18 9.81 -53.97
CA ASN A 400 0.27 10.69 -54.67
C ASN A 400 0.95 12.03 -54.97
N VAL A 401 0.59 12.62 -56.11
CA VAL A 401 1.05 13.92 -56.56
C VAL A 401 -0.16 14.67 -57.11
N ALA A 402 -0.43 15.85 -56.57
CA ALA A 402 -1.48 16.73 -57.04
C ALA A 402 -0.87 18.09 -57.39
N VAL A 403 -1.15 18.60 -58.58
CA VAL A 403 -0.67 19.90 -59.04
C VAL A 403 -1.85 20.86 -59.12
N THR A 404 -1.66 22.07 -58.57
CA THR A 404 -2.57 23.19 -58.78
C THR A 404 -1.79 24.30 -59.45
N GLN A 405 -2.09 24.55 -60.73
CA GLN A 405 -1.44 25.59 -61.52
C GLN A 405 -2.33 26.84 -61.62
N VAL A 406 -1.72 28.01 -61.41
CA VAL A 406 -2.34 29.33 -61.66
C VAL A 406 -1.34 30.17 -62.44
N ASN A 407 -1.63 30.43 -63.72
CA ASN A 407 -0.65 30.99 -64.67
C ASN A 407 0.62 30.12 -64.73
N ASP A 408 1.79 30.73 -64.52
CA ASP A 408 3.10 30.07 -64.57
C ASP A 408 3.50 29.42 -63.24
N ASP A 409 2.82 29.76 -62.15
CA ASP A 409 3.11 29.25 -60.81
C ASP A 409 2.33 27.95 -60.57
N ALA A 410 3.02 26.94 -60.08
CA ALA A 410 2.46 25.63 -59.80
C ALA A 410 2.72 25.24 -58.35
N LYS A 411 1.66 24.89 -57.63
CA LYS A 411 1.75 24.33 -56.28
C LYS A 411 1.61 22.82 -56.34
N VAL A 412 2.65 22.11 -55.95
CA VAL A 412 2.72 20.64 -56.00
C VAL A 412 2.52 20.09 -54.58
N THR A 413 1.46 19.30 -54.39
CA THR A 413 1.23 18.56 -53.15
C THR A 413 1.68 17.12 -53.35
N ILE A 414 2.64 16.66 -52.55
CA ILE A 414 3.27 15.34 -52.65
C ILE A 414 2.98 14.57 -51.38
N GLN A 415 2.33 13.42 -51.50
CA GLN A 415 2.06 12.54 -50.37
C GLN A 415 3.14 11.46 -50.26
N VAL A 416 3.78 11.38 -49.10
CA VAL A 416 4.83 10.42 -48.80
C VAL A 416 4.38 9.51 -47.67
N ILE A 417 4.58 8.21 -47.86
CA ILE A 417 4.39 7.17 -46.83
C ILE A 417 5.74 6.60 -46.42
N LEU A 418 5.78 5.99 -45.23
CA LEU A 418 6.95 5.24 -44.76
C LEU A 418 6.65 3.74 -44.75
N ASP A 419 7.68 2.93 -44.87
CA ASP A 419 7.59 1.49 -44.66
C ASP A 419 7.41 1.13 -43.17
N ALA A 420 7.40 -0.16 -42.86
CA ALA A 420 7.23 -0.65 -41.49
C ALA A 420 8.49 -0.50 -40.61
N GLN A 421 9.67 -0.30 -41.20
CA GLN A 421 10.96 -0.22 -40.51
C GLN A 421 11.37 1.22 -40.16
N HIS A 422 10.70 2.21 -40.75
CA HIS A 422 10.98 3.62 -40.53
C HIS A 422 9.84 4.31 -39.79
N ARG A 423 10.07 5.51 -39.26
CA ARG A 423 9.04 6.38 -38.69
C ARG A 423 9.37 7.84 -38.92
N TRP A 424 8.38 8.71 -38.79
CA TRP A 424 8.63 10.15 -38.78
C TRP A 424 9.34 10.59 -37.49
N ASP A 425 9.95 11.78 -37.54
CA ASP A 425 10.65 12.44 -36.44
C ASP A 425 9.72 13.13 -35.43
N ASP A 426 8.44 13.30 -35.77
CA ASP A 426 7.44 13.60 -34.77
C ASP A 426 7.20 12.37 -33.91
N LYS A 427 7.25 12.56 -32.59
CA LYS A 427 7.07 11.50 -31.59
C LYS A 427 5.65 10.92 -31.56
N ASP A 428 4.79 11.44 -32.43
CA ASP A 428 3.35 11.37 -32.44
C ASP A 428 2.89 11.11 -33.86
N ASP A 429 3.13 9.89 -34.39
CA ASP A 429 2.25 9.38 -35.43
C ASP A 429 2.39 7.88 -35.68
N ASN A 430 1.25 7.27 -36.04
CA ASN A 430 1.10 5.89 -36.49
C ASN A 430 1.72 5.64 -37.88
N ASN A 431 2.82 6.33 -38.22
CA ASN A 431 3.35 6.45 -39.59
C ASN A 431 2.28 6.87 -40.60
N LEU A 432 1.41 7.82 -40.23
CA LEU A 432 0.43 8.34 -41.17
C LEU A 432 1.14 9.00 -42.37
N PRO A 433 0.55 8.92 -43.58
CA PRO A 433 1.07 9.62 -44.74
C PRO A 433 1.22 11.12 -44.46
N LYS A 434 2.36 11.72 -44.81
CA LYS A 434 2.58 13.17 -44.71
C LYS A 434 2.47 13.81 -46.09
N SER A 435 2.00 15.04 -46.13
CA SER A 435 1.87 15.83 -47.37
C SER A 435 2.84 17.01 -47.35
N PHE A 436 3.64 17.12 -48.40
CA PHE A 436 4.59 18.19 -48.62
C PHE A 436 4.07 19.12 -49.71
N GLN A 437 4.19 20.43 -49.53
CA GLN A 437 3.77 21.41 -50.52
C GLN A 437 5.00 22.13 -51.05
N ILE A 438 5.30 21.91 -52.34
CA ILE A 438 6.45 22.50 -53.01
C ILE A 438 5.97 23.45 -54.09
N ASP A 439 6.49 24.67 -54.10
CA ASP A 439 6.25 25.62 -55.17
C ASP A 439 7.19 25.33 -56.34
N SER A 440 6.66 25.33 -57.55
CA SER A 440 7.38 25.11 -58.81
C SER A 440 6.81 26.00 -59.91
N LYS A 441 7.39 25.93 -61.11
CA LYS A 441 6.96 26.72 -62.26
C LYS A 441 6.71 25.84 -63.48
N ILE A 442 5.54 26.03 -64.08
CA ILE A 442 5.17 25.43 -65.37
C ILE A 442 5.07 26.55 -66.38
N ILE A 443 6.06 26.65 -67.25
CA ILE A 443 6.13 27.66 -68.32
C ILE A 443 6.34 26.90 -69.61
N ASP A 444 5.38 26.97 -70.54
CA ASP A 444 5.53 26.32 -71.84
C ASP A 444 6.51 27.11 -72.71
N THR A 445 7.80 26.74 -72.68
CA THR A 445 8.84 27.35 -73.52
C THR A 445 9.01 26.62 -74.85
N ARG A 446 7.98 25.91 -75.32
CA ARG A 446 8.00 25.23 -76.62
C ARG A 446 7.47 26.15 -77.72
N LEU A 447 8.22 26.21 -78.81
CA LEU A 447 7.88 26.95 -80.02
C LEU A 447 7.21 26.01 -81.04
N SER A 448 6.09 26.45 -81.61
CA SER A 448 5.47 25.76 -82.75
C SER A 448 6.08 26.27 -84.05
N LEU A 449 6.82 25.41 -84.76
CA LEU A 449 7.42 25.75 -86.06
C LEU A 449 6.36 26.27 -87.05
N SER A 450 5.18 25.68 -87.07
CA SER A 450 4.08 26.10 -87.93
C SER A 450 3.57 27.51 -87.62
N ASN A 451 3.48 27.86 -86.33
CA ASN A 451 3.06 29.19 -85.89
C ASN A 451 4.14 30.23 -86.20
N VAL A 452 5.40 29.90 -85.90
CA VAL A 452 6.56 30.75 -86.22
C VAL A 452 6.62 31.01 -87.73
N HIS A 453 6.48 29.96 -88.56
CA HIS A 453 6.47 30.08 -90.02
C HIS A 453 5.33 30.98 -90.52
N LYS A 454 4.13 30.87 -89.92
CA LYS A 454 2.98 31.73 -90.23
C LYS A 454 3.23 33.20 -89.84
N VAL A 455 3.81 33.45 -88.67
CA VAL A 455 4.16 34.80 -88.20
C VAL A 455 5.20 35.44 -89.12
N LEU A 456 6.26 34.70 -89.44
CA LEU A 456 7.28 35.17 -90.37
C LEU A 456 6.67 35.47 -91.74
N LYS A 457 5.90 34.53 -92.32
CA LYS A 457 5.22 34.74 -93.59
C LYS A 457 4.34 35.99 -93.60
N THR A 458 3.66 36.28 -92.49
CA THR A 458 2.84 37.50 -92.35
C THR A 458 3.72 38.74 -92.35
N LYS A 459 4.77 38.79 -91.51
CA LYS A 459 5.73 39.89 -91.44
C LYS A 459 6.39 40.19 -92.79
N PHE A 460 6.79 39.16 -93.54
CA PHE A 460 7.40 39.34 -94.87
C PHE A 460 6.40 39.77 -95.96
N ASN A 461 5.12 39.38 -95.86
CA ASN A 461 4.09 39.79 -96.83
C ASN A 461 3.60 41.23 -96.62
N GLU A 462 3.76 41.79 -95.42
CA GLU A 462 3.38 43.17 -95.09
C GLU A 462 4.40 44.21 -95.58
N GLN A 463 5.59 43.75 -95.96
CA GLN A 463 6.67 44.60 -96.46
C GLN A 463 6.79 44.47 -97.98
N LYS A 464 7.37 45.50 -98.61
CA LYS A 464 7.78 45.48 -100.01
C LYS A 464 9.26 45.80 -100.08
N PHE A 465 10.04 44.88 -100.62
CA PHE A 465 11.49 45.03 -100.67
C PHE A 465 11.96 45.33 -102.10
N LYS A 466 12.82 46.35 -102.23
CA LYS A 466 13.41 46.77 -103.51
C LYS A 466 14.77 46.15 -103.77
N SER A 467 15.41 45.60 -102.75
CA SER A 467 16.73 44.99 -102.86
C SER A 467 16.93 43.88 -101.83
N THR A 468 17.91 43.02 -102.10
CA THR A 468 18.35 41.98 -101.15
C THR A 468 18.82 42.59 -99.83
N ASP A 469 19.47 43.76 -99.86
CA ASP A 469 19.97 44.42 -98.66
C ASP A 469 18.83 44.89 -97.73
N GLU A 470 17.69 45.31 -98.30
CA GLU A 470 16.49 45.64 -97.53
C GLU A 470 15.90 44.39 -96.86
N VAL A 471 15.89 43.24 -97.54
CA VAL A 471 15.44 41.96 -96.98
C VAL A 471 16.35 41.52 -95.83
N LYS A 472 17.68 41.62 -95.99
CA LYS A 472 18.65 41.27 -94.95
C LYS A 472 18.49 42.11 -93.70
N LYS A 473 18.41 43.43 -93.87
CA LYS A 473 18.18 44.35 -92.76
C LYS A 473 16.88 44.04 -92.04
N PHE A 474 15.81 43.70 -92.77
CA PHE A 474 14.56 43.30 -92.15
C PHE A 474 14.68 42.00 -91.36
N ILE A 475 15.41 40.99 -91.86
CA ILE A 475 15.68 39.75 -91.11
C ILE A 475 16.38 40.05 -89.78
N GLU A 476 17.37 40.94 -89.77
CA GLU A 476 18.11 41.36 -88.57
C GLU A 476 17.21 42.09 -87.55
N GLU A 477 16.14 42.75 -88.02
CA GLU A 477 15.18 43.48 -87.18
C GLU A 477 14.03 42.59 -86.67
N ILE A 478 13.85 41.37 -87.18
CA ILE A 478 12.81 40.46 -86.69
C ILE A 478 13.24 39.83 -85.38
N GLU A 479 12.52 40.19 -84.32
CA GLU A 479 12.59 39.50 -83.05
C GLU A 479 11.34 38.62 -82.86
N ILE A 480 11.57 37.33 -82.59
CA ILE A 480 10.58 36.38 -82.09
C ILE A 480 11.16 35.83 -80.80
N ASP A 481 10.40 35.96 -79.70
CA ASP A 481 10.87 35.54 -78.39
C ASP A 481 11.29 34.05 -78.38
N GLY A 482 12.42 33.78 -77.72
CA GLY A 482 13.00 32.45 -77.65
C GLY A 482 13.59 31.88 -78.94
N LEU A 483 13.71 32.68 -80.02
CA LEU A 483 14.14 32.18 -81.32
C LEU A 483 15.27 33.03 -81.94
N LEU A 484 16.36 32.36 -82.34
CA LEU A 484 17.38 32.91 -83.22
C LEU A 484 17.01 32.66 -84.68
N ILE A 485 17.01 33.74 -85.46
CA ILE A 485 16.73 33.72 -86.90
C ILE A 485 18.02 34.05 -87.64
N LYS A 486 18.42 33.18 -88.54
CA LYS A 486 19.61 33.37 -89.38
C LYS A 486 19.25 33.27 -90.85
N GLU A 487 19.74 34.22 -91.64
CA GLU A 487 19.65 34.14 -93.10
C GLU A 487 20.46 32.93 -93.61
N VAL A 488 19.85 32.13 -94.49
CA VAL A 488 20.55 31.09 -95.26
C VAL A 488 20.76 31.54 -96.71
N SER A 489 19.70 32.04 -97.36
CA SER A 489 19.77 32.57 -98.72
C SER A 489 18.56 33.43 -99.08
N ILE A 490 18.78 34.44 -99.92
CA ILE A 490 17.73 35.28 -100.52
C ILE A 490 17.91 35.28 -102.04
N THR A 491 16.88 34.92 -102.78
CA THR A 491 16.87 34.95 -104.25
C THR A 491 15.58 35.59 -104.77
N GLY A 492 15.63 36.28 -105.91
CA GLY A 492 14.47 36.97 -106.49
C GLY A 492 14.70 38.46 -106.73
N ASN A 493 13.61 39.19 -107.01
CA ASN A 493 13.60 40.63 -107.23
C ASN A 493 12.17 41.19 -107.02
N GLU A 494 12.03 42.52 -107.04
CA GLU A 494 10.75 43.23 -106.83
C GLU A 494 9.63 42.80 -107.81
N THR A 495 9.96 42.37 -109.02
CA THR A 495 8.96 41.98 -110.03
C THR A 495 8.52 40.53 -109.96
N GLU A 496 9.42 39.63 -109.57
CA GLU A 496 9.19 38.17 -109.54
C GLU A 496 8.88 37.64 -108.13
N GLY A 497 9.02 38.50 -107.11
CA GLY A 497 8.91 38.14 -105.70
C GLY A 497 10.22 37.61 -105.14
N TRP A 498 10.28 37.52 -103.80
CA TRP A 498 11.46 37.11 -103.06
C TRP A 498 11.28 35.68 -102.50
N ILE A 499 12.27 34.82 -102.71
CA ILE A 499 12.39 33.52 -102.05
C ILE A 499 13.43 33.66 -100.95
N ILE A 500 12.98 33.51 -99.70
CA ILE A 500 13.79 33.75 -98.50
C ILE A 500 13.88 32.45 -97.72
N ILE A 501 15.10 31.95 -97.52
CA ILE A 501 15.36 30.76 -96.71
C ILE A 501 16.03 31.20 -95.42
N LEU A 502 15.37 30.88 -94.30
CA LEU A 502 15.84 31.18 -92.95
C LEU A 502 16.13 29.89 -92.20
N GLU A 503 17.14 29.92 -91.34
CA GLU A 503 17.42 28.91 -90.34
C GLU A 503 16.93 29.42 -88.99
N LEU A 504 16.01 28.68 -88.39
CA LEU A 504 15.37 29.01 -87.13
C LEU A 504 15.93 28.09 -86.05
N THR A 505 16.46 28.64 -84.98
CA THR A 505 17.03 27.88 -83.87
C THR A 505 16.42 28.37 -82.56
N PRO A 506 15.74 27.51 -81.77
CA PRO A 506 15.32 27.88 -80.42
C PRO A 506 16.55 28.25 -79.57
N ASN A 507 16.41 29.27 -78.74
CA ASN A 507 17.46 29.69 -77.82
C ASN A 507 17.64 28.66 -76.70
N GLU A 508 18.66 28.82 -75.85
CA GLU A 508 19.02 27.84 -74.80
C GLU A 508 17.85 27.49 -73.85
N ASP A 509 16.92 28.41 -73.63
CA ASP A 509 15.74 28.23 -72.77
C ASP A 509 14.49 27.66 -73.49
N TYR A 510 14.55 27.46 -74.81
CA TYR A 510 13.41 27.10 -75.66
C TYR A 510 13.67 25.82 -76.45
N THR A 511 12.58 25.13 -76.80
CA THR A 511 12.62 23.95 -77.69
C THR A 511 11.50 24.05 -78.73
N TRP A 512 11.58 23.27 -79.79
CA TRP A 512 10.41 23.03 -80.64
C TRP A 512 9.38 22.18 -79.89
N THR A 513 8.13 22.17 -80.37
CA THR A 513 7.06 21.30 -79.83
C THR A 513 7.40 19.81 -79.83
N ASP A 514 8.38 19.38 -80.62
CA ASP A 514 8.91 18.00 -80.61
C ASP A 514 10.00 17.75 -79.56
N GLY A 515 10.31 18.75 -78.73
CA GLY A 515 11.32 18.70 -77.67
C GLY A 515 12.75 18.92 -78.15
N THR A 516 12.99 19.15 -79.44
CA THR A 516 14.34 19.37 -79.97
C THR A 516 14.70 20.86 -79.99
N ASN A 517 15.99 21.18 -79.88
CA ASN A 517 16.52 22.52 -80.12
C ASN A 517 17.26 22.61 -81.46
N LYS A 518 16.94 21.71 -82.40
CA LYS A 518 17.69 21.60 -83.66
C LYS A 518 17.37 22.77 -84.59
N PRO A 519 18.38 23.36 -85.25
CA PRO A 519 18.16 24.34 -86.30
C PRO A 519 17.26 23.76 -87.39
N THR A 520 16.22 24.50 -87.75
CA THR A 520 15.24 24.08 -88.76
C THR A 520 15.12 25.15 -89.85
N LYS A 521 15.22 24.73 -91.11
CA LYS A 521 15.12 25.64 -92.25
C LYS A 521 13.67 25.82 -92.68
N VAL A 522 13.28 27.06 -92.95
CA VAL A 522 11.98 27.41 -93.53
C VAL A 522 12.17 28.22 -94.79
N THR A 523 11.28 28.00 -95.76
CA THR A 523 11.21 28.82 -96.98
C THR A 523 10.00 29.74 -96.90
N LEU A 524 10.23 31.01 -97.18
CA LEU A 524 9.24 32.08 -97.21
C LEU A 524 9.18 32.64 -98.64
N LEU A 525 7.97 32.99 -99.07
CA LEU A 525 7.74 33.73 -100.31
C LEU A 525 7.31 35.13 -99.88
N GLY A 526 8.13 36.13 -100.20
CA GLY A 526 7.86 37.57 -99.97
C GLY A 526 7.43 38.24 -101.27
N ASN A 527 6.63 39.31 -101.14
CA ASN A 527 6.16 40.12 -102.26
C ASN A 527 7.06 41.32 -102.56
#